data_AF-A0A7C7DFU5-F1
#
_entry.id   AF-A0A7C7DFU5-F1
#
_cell.length_a   1.000
_cell.length_b   1.000
_cell.length_c   1.000
_cell.angle_alpha   90.00
_cell.angle_beta   90.00
_cell.angle_gamma   90.00
#
_symmetry.space_group_name_H-M   'P 1'
#
loop_
_entity.id
_entity.type
_entity.pdbx_description
1 polymer ?
#
loop_
_entity_poly.entity_id
_entity_poly.type
_entity_poly.pdbx_seq_one_letter_code
_entity_poly.pdbx_strand_id
1 'polypeptide(L)'
;MVFRGVQQAVKRLSDFLNVAATYVTFLLIVGMIAVITLQVIMRVFFTAGSWTEELARYLLVWSSFTAATIGFKRKAHIAVTFVVSALPRRVAAIVRAAAYVLAIVFFVVGIVYGVRLSSYQIFQVSPALGLPMRYVYLVIPASCAVGTVHVLCHLLEEMGSYAEGKR
;
A
#
# COMPACT_ATOMS: atom_id res chain seq x y z
N MET A 1 -29.52 9.31 -6.33
CA MET A 1 -28.54 10.01 -7.20
C MET A 1 -27.22 10.30 -6.48
N VAL A 2 -27.25 10.88 -5.28
CA VAL A 2 -26.04 11.25 -4.49
C VAL A 2 -25.11 10.07 -4.19
N PHE A 3 -25.65 8.93 -3.75
CA PHE A 3 -24.85 7.73 -3.40
C PHE A 3 -23.98 7.21 -4.56
N ARG A 4 -24.54 7.16 -5.78
CA ARG A 4 -23.81 6.74 -6.99
C ARG A 4 -22.72 7.73 -7.38
N GLY A 5 -22.94 9.04 -7.17
CA GLY A 5 -21.94 10.07 -7.43
C GLY A 5 -20.70 9.93 -6.53
N VAL A 6 -20.92 9.70 -5.23
CA VAL A 6 -19.85 9.47 -4.25
C VAL A 6 -19.07 8.20 -4.59
N GLN A 7 -19.77 7.09 -4.88
CA GLN A 7 -19.13 5.83 -5.25
C GLN A 7 -18.25 5.99 -6.50
N GLN A 8 -18.73 6.71 -7.51
CA GLN A 8 -17.97 6.94 -8.74
C GLN A 8 -16.74 7.84 -8.52
N ALA A 9 -16.86 8.86 -7.67
CA ALA A 9 -15.74 9.72 -7.30
C ALA A 9 -14.64 8.93 -6.55
N VAL A 10 -15.02 8.14 -5.54
CA VAL A 10 -14.10 7.28 -4.79
C VAL A 10 -13.43 6.25 -5.70
N LYS A 11 -14.18 5.66 -6.64
CA LYS A 11 -13.63 4.72 -7.61
C LYS A 11 -12.59 5.37 -8.51
N ARG A 12 -12.88 6.54 -9.08
CA ARG A 12 -11.92 7.30 -9.90
C ARG A 12 -10.65 7.62 -9.13
N LEU A 13 -10.78 8.08 -7.88
CA LEU A 13 -9.64 8.35 -7.02
C LEU A 13 -8.83 7.07 -6.77
N SER A 14 -9.50 5.97 -6.45
CA SER A 14 -8.85 4.67 -6.26
C SER A 14 -8.15 4.17 -7.52
N ASP A 15 -8.70 4.38 -8.70
CA ASP A 15 -8.10 3.94 -9.97
C ASP A 15 -6.87 4.77 -10.30
N PHE A 16 -6.96 6.10 -10.13
CA PHE A 16 -5.84 7.02 -10.28
C PHE A 16 -4.68 6.67 -9.32
N LEU A 17 -4.98 6.49 -8.02
CA LEU A 17 -3.98 6.12 -7.02
C LEU A 17 -3.31 4.78 -7.34
N ASN A 18 -4.06 3.82 -7.87
CA ASN A 18 -3.50 2.53 -8.27
C ASN A 18 -2.54 2.67 -9.46
N VAL A 19 -2.88 3.49 -10.46
CA VAL A 19 -1.99 3.76 -11.59
C VAL A 19 -0.71 4.45 -11.10
N ALA A 20 -0.84 5.49 -10.26
CA ALA A 20 0.29 6.18 -9.66
C ALA A 20 1.18 5.22 -8.85
N ALA A 21 0.59 4.41 -7.96
CA ALA A 21 1.30 3.42 -7.17
C ALA A 21 2.03 2.39 -8.04
N THR A 22 1.44 2.00 -9.18
CA THR A 22 2.08 1.08 -10.14
C THR A 22 3.33 1.69 -10.75
N TYR A 23 3.26 2.92 -11.25
CA TYR A 23 4.43 3.61 -11.79
C TYR A 23 5.51 3.87 -10.74
N VAL A 24 5.12 4.31 -9.54
CA VAL A 24 6.05 4.50 -8.41
C VAL A 24 6.75 3.20 -8.06
N THR A 25 6.00 2.10 -7.90
CA THR A 25 6.57 0.77 -7.61
C THR A 25 7.55 0.32 -8.70
N PHE A 26 7.18 0.50 -9.97
CA PHE A 26 8.04 0.16 -11.10
C PHE A 26 9.36 0.94 -11.05
N LEU A 27 9.31 2.25 -10.86
CA LEU A 27 10.50 3.11 -10.76
C LEU A 27 11.39 2.73 -9.57
N LEU A 28 10.78 2.43 -8.41
CA LEU A 28 11.52 2.00 -7.22
C LEU A 28 12.25 0.67 -7.44
N ILE A 29 11.60 -0.31 -8.08
CA ILE A 29 12.21 -1.60 -8.39
C ILE A 29 13.34 -1.44 -9.41
N VAL A 30 13.12 -0.68 -10.50
CA VAL A 30 14.17 -0.41 -11.51
C VAL A 30 15.35 0.31 -10.87
N GLY A 31 15.09 1.30 -10.03
CA GLY A 31 16.14 1.99 -9.27
C GLY A 31 16.91 1.05 -8.35
N MET A 32 16.21 0.17 -7.63
CA MET A 32 16.84 -0.82 -6.74
C MET A 32 17.75 -1.76 -7.52
N ILE A 33 17.30 -2.27 -8.67
CA ILE A 33 18.10 -3.14 -9.56
C ILE A 33 19.35 -2.40 -10.03
N ALA A 34 19.21 -1.13 -10.44
CA ALA A 34 20.35 -0.32 -10.87
C ALA A 34 21.36 -0.11 -9.75
N VAL A 35 20.91 0.19 -8.52
CA VAL A 35 21.78 0.39 -7.35
C VAL A 35 22.50 -0.91 -6.97
N ILE A 36 21.80 -2.05 -6.96
CA ILE A 36 22.42 -3.35 -6.66
C ILE A 36 23.43 -3.72 -7.74
N THR A 37 23.11 -3.47 -9.02
CA THR A 37 24.04 -3.72 -10.13
C THR A 37 25.30 -2.86 -9.98
N LEU A 38 25.13 -1.57 -9.66
CA LEU A 38 26.24 -0.67 -9.37
C LEU A 38 27.07 -1.16 -8.18
N GLN A 39 26.42 -1.63 -7.12
CA GLN A 39 27.11 -2.19 -5.95
C GLN A 39 27.98 -3.39 -6.33
N VAL A 40 27.48 -4.29 -7.18
CA VAL A 40 28.25 -5.45 -7.68
C VAL A 40 29.46 -4.99 -8.50
N ILE A 41 29.27 -4.04 -9.43
CA ILE A 41 30.37 -3.47 -10.23
C ILE A 41 31.42 -2.81 -9.33
N MET A 42 30.98 -1.98 -8.39
CA MET A 42 31.85 -1.30 -7.43
C MET A 42 32.63 -2.28 -6.58
N ARG A 43 32.04 -3.41 -6.18
CA ARG A 43 32.73 -4.42 -5.36
C ARG A 43 33.82 -5.18 -6.11
N VAL A 44 33.69 -5.32 -7.43
CA VAL A 44 34.65 -6.05 -8.26
C VAL A 44 35.78 -5.14 -8.74
N PHE A 45 35.47 -3.91 -9.13
CA PHE A 45 36.41 -3.01 -9.79
C PHE A 45 36.89 -1.83 -8.91
N PHE A 46 36.21 -1.55 -7.79
CA PHE A 46 36.45 -0.38 -6.95
C PHE A 46 36.32 -0.71 -5.45
N THR A 47 36.18 0.32 -4.61
CA THR A 47 35.78 0.17 -3.20
C THR A 47 34.26 0.15 -3.07
N ALA A 48 33.72 -0.80 -2.31
CA ALA A 48 32.29 -0.92 -2.10
C ALA A 48 31.75 0.26 -1.27
N GLY A 49 30.90 1.10 -1.88
CA GLY A 49 30.23 2.19 -1.17
C GLY A 49 29.11 1.65 -0.26
N SER A 50 29.26 1.83 1.06
CA SER A 50 28.28 1.41 2.08
C SER A 50 26.88 2.02 1.88
N TRP A 51 26.78 3.16 1.19
CA TRP A 51 25.53 3.82 0.83
C TRP A 51 24.65 3.02 -0.14
N THR A 52 25.25 2.17 -0.98
CA THR A 52 24.51 1.41 -2.00
C THR A 52 23.59 0.37 -1.37
N GLU A 53 24.08 -0.35 -0.36
CA GLU A 53 23.29 -1.33 0.39
C GLU A 53 22.13 -0.65 1.13
N GLU A 54 22.41 0.51 1.73
CA GLU A 54 21.43 1.29 2.47
C GLU A 54 20.33 1.82 1.54
N LEU A 55 20.71 2.38 0.38
CA LEU A 55 19.75 2.87 -0.61
C LEU A 55 18.89 1.73 -1.18
N ALA A 56 19.50 0.59 -1.52
CA ALA A 56 18.79 -0.57 -2.01
C ALA A 56 17.73 -1.05 -1.00
N ARG A 57 18.07 -1.06 0.30
CA ARG A 57 17.14 -1.39 1.38
C ARG A 57 15.96 -0.41 1.45
N TYR A 58 16.21 0.89 1.31
CA TYR A 58 15.13 1.89 1.33
C TYR A 58 14.21 1.79 0.11
N LEU A 59 14.78 1.56 -1.08
CA LEU A 59 14.00 1.31 -2.29
C LEU A 59 13.17 0.02 -2.18
N LEU A 60 13.73 -1.03 -1.59
CA LEU A 60 13.01 -2.28 -1.31
C LEU A 60 11.83 -2.04 -0.38
N VAL A 61 12.04 -1.34 0.75
CA VAL A 61 10.96 -1.01 1.70
C VAL A 61 9.87 -0.21 1.01
N TRP A 62 10.23 0.85 0.29
CA TRP A 62 9.26 1.66 -0.44
C TRP A 62 8.48 0.86 -1.48
N SER A 63 9.18 0.08 -2.31
CA SER A 63 8.55 -0.74 -3.35
C SER A 63 7.61 -1.80 -2.78
N SER A 64 7.97 -2.42 -1.65
CA SER A 64 7.15 -3.47 -1.01
C SER A 64 5.83 -2.90 -0.50
N PHE A 65 5.89 -1.74 0.16
CA PHE A 65 4.71 -1.07 0.69
C PHE A 65 3.81 -0.49 -0.40
N THR A 66 4.35 0.04 -1.50
CA THR A 66 3.55 0.52 -2.64
C THR A 66 3.00 -0.65 -3.48
N ALA A 67 3.74 -1.75 -3.63
CA ALA A 67 3.25 -2.96 -4.28
C ALA A 67 2.07 -3.58 -3.51
N ALA A 68 2.13 -3.56 -2.18
CA ALA A 68 1.05 -4.06 -1.33
C ALA A 68 -0.29 -3.33 -1.61
N THR A 69 -0.28 -2.01 -1.82
CA THR A 69 -1.51 -1.25 -2.11
C THR A 69 -2.15 -1.68 -3.43
N ILE A 70 -1.34 -2.01 -4.44
CA ILE A 70 -1.81 -2.57 -5.72
C ILE A 70 -2.47 -3.94 -5.48
N GLY A 71 -1.89 -4.77 -4.62
CA GLY A 71 -2.48 -6.04 -4.19
C GLY A 71 -3.85 -5.87 -3.54
N PHE A 72 -3.99 -4.88 -2.66
CA PHE A 72 -5.28 -4.54 -2.04
C PHE A 72 -6.31 -4.11 -3.08
N LYS A 73 -5.94 -3.27 -4.05
CA LYS A 73 -6.83 -2.87 -5.16
C LYS A 73 -7.32 -4.06 -5.99
N ARG A 74 -6.46 -5.05 -6.21
CA ARG A 74 -6.80 -6.26 -6.99
C ARG A 74 -7.58 -7.32 -6.21
N LYS A 75 -7.93 -7.07 -4.94
CA LYS A 75 -8.59 -8.03 -4.04
C LYS A 75 -7.86 -9.38 -4.01
N ALA A 76 -6.52 -9.36 -3.97
CA ALA A 76 -5.69 -10.56 -4.05
C ALA A 76 -5.80 -11.52 -2.83
N HIS A 77 -6.68 -11.26 -1.87
CA HIS A 77 -6.95 -12.14 -0.71
C HIS A 77 -7.86 -13.33 -1.10
N ILE A 78 -7.34 -14.19 -1.97
CA ILE A 78 -8.06 -15.33 -2.55
C ILE A 78 -8.56 -16.30 -1.47
N ALA A 79 -7.78 -16.53 -0.40
CA ALA A 79 -8.10 -17.48 0.67
C ALA A 79 -9.38 -17.12 1.45
N VAL A 80 -9.57 -15.84 1.78
CA VAL A 80 -10.78 -15.37 2.49
C VAL A 80 -12.00 -15.47 1.58
N THR A 81 -11.80 -15.27 0.28
CA THR A 81 -12.89 -15.29 -0.70
C THR A 81 -13.51 -16.68 -0.83
N PHE A 82 -12.70 -17.75 -0.75
CA PHE A 82 -13.18 -19.14 -0.81
C PHE A 82 -14.07 -19.50 0.39
N VAL A 83 -13.62 -19.23 1.62
CA VAL A 83 -14.39 -19.51 2.84
C VAL A 83 -15.69 -18.71 2.85
N VAL A 84 -15.63 -17.43 2.46
CA VAL A 84 -16.81 -16.56 2.42
C VAL A 84 -17.80 -16.97 1.33
N SER A 85 -17.33 -17.57 0.23
CA SER A 85 -18.20 -18.06 -0.85
C SER A 85 -19.03 -19.29 -0.47
N ALA A 86 -18.61 -20.04 0.55
CA ALA A 86 -19.36 -21.19 1.07
C ALA A 86 -20.48 -20.79 2.07
N LEU A 87 -20.52 -19.53 2.52
CA LEU A 87 -21.50 -19.05 3.50
C LEU A 87 -22.85 -18.68 2.84
N PRO A 88 -23.96 -18.77 3.59
CA PRO A 88 -25.24 -18.22 3.15
C PRO A 88 -25.14 -16.73 2.83
N ARG A 89 -25.84 -16.28 1.79
CA ARG A 89 -25.74 -14.95 1.18
C ARG A 89 -25.71 -13.78 2.17
N ARG A 90 -26.59 -13.81 3.19
CA ARG A 90 -26.67 -12.75 4.22
C ARG A 90 -25.46 -12.77 5.16
N VAL A 91 -24.98 -13.95 5.54
CA VAL A 91 -23.82 -14.10 6.42
C VAL A 91 -22.54 -13.71 5.68
N ALA A 92 -22.39 -14.12 4.42
CA ALA A 92 -21.28 -13.70 3.57
C ALA A 92 -21.19 -12.17 3.44
N ALA A 93 -22.33 -11.49 3.28
CA ALA A 93 -22.42 -10.03 3.23
C ALA A 93 -21.86 -9.36 4.48
N ILE A 94 -22.32 -9.82 5.65
CA ILE A 94 -21.93 -9.28 6.96
C ILE A 94 -20.44 -9.51 7.19
N VAL A 95 -19.95 -10.71 6.90
CA VAL A 95 -18.52 -11.06 7.07
C VAL A 95 -17.63 -10.22 6.16
N ARG A 96 -18.02 -9.99 4.90
CA ARG A 96 -17.25 -9.10 3.99
C ARG A 96 -17.25 -7.65 4.48
N ALA A 97 -18.42 -7.13 4.87
CA ALA A 97 -18.53 -5.78 5.40
C ALA A 97 -17.66 -5.61 6.66
N ALA A 98 -17.71 -6.57 7.59
CA ALA A 98 -16.87 -6.58 8.79
C ALA A 98 -15.38 -6.63 8.45
N ALA A 99 -14.98 -7.45 7.47
CA ALA A 99 -13.59 -7.53 7.01
C ALA A 99 -13.09 -6.19 6.42
N TYR A 100 -13.91 -5.53 5.61
CA TYR A 100 -13.57 -4.20 5.08
C TYR A 100 -13.47 -3.14 6.17
N VAL A 101 -14.40 -3.13 7.13
CA VAL A 101 -14.35 -2.21 8.28
C VAL A 101 -13.08 -2.45 9.11
N LEU A 102 -12.75 -3.71 9.40
CA LEU A 102 -11.53 -4.06 10.14
C LEU A 102 -10.27 -3.64 9.37
N ALA A 103 -10.24 -3.83 8.05
CA ALA A 103 -9.13 -3.36 7.22
C ALA A 103 -9.00 -1.83 7.22
N ILE A 104 -10.11 -1.09 7.18
CA ILE A 104 -10.10 0.38 7.32
C ILE A 104 -9.52 0.77 8.69
N VAL A 105 -9.97 0.14 9.78
CA VAL A 105 -9.45 0.41 11.12
C VAL A 105 -7.94 0.14 11.17
N PHE A 106 -7.49 -1.00 10.65
CA PHE A 106 -6.06 -1.33 10.57
C PHE A 106 -5.26 -0.27 9.82
N PHE A 107 -5.75 0.20 8.67
CA PHE A 107 -5.05 1.25 7.92
C PHE A 107 -5.07 2.60 8.63
N VAL A 108 -6.17 2.99 9.25
CA VAL A 108 -6.24 4.24 10.03
C VAL A 108 -5.27 4.20 11.21
N VAL A 109 -5.19 3.08 11.92
CA VAL A 109 -4.17 2.84 12.96
C VAL A 109 -2.77 2.97 12.36
N GLY A 110 -2.51 2.35 11.21
CA GLY A 110 -1.25 2.46 10.48
C GLY A 110 -0.88 3.90 10.09
N ILE A 111 -1.86 4.72 9.70
CA ILE A 111 -1.65 6.15 9.43
C ILE A 111 -1.24 6.88 10.71
N VAL A 112 -2.00 6.72 11.80
CA VAL A 112 -1.75 7.44 13.06
C VAL A 112 -0.38 7.09 13.64
N TYR A 113 -0.07 5.80 13.77
CA TYR A 113 1.21 5.37 14.30
C TYR A 113 2.36 5.60 13.31
N GLY A 114 2.10 5.49 12.01
CA GLY A 114 3.07 5.79 10.97
C GLY A 114 3.50 7.26 10.98
N VAL A 115 2.55 8.20 11.10
CA VAL A 115 2.85 9.64 11.23
C VAL A 115 3.62 9.93 12.52
N ARG A 116 3.23 9.31 13.64
CA ARG A 116 3.96 9.45 14.92
C ARG A 116 5.40 8.95 14.80
N LEU A 117 5.59 7.76 14.23
CA LEU A 117 6.91 7.19 14.00
C LEU A 117 7.76 8.09 13.09
N SER A 118 7.22 8.54 11.96
CA SER A 118 7.92 9.50 11.09
C SER A 118 8.30 10.80 11.80
N SER A 119 7.52 11.23 12.79
CA SER A 119 7.77 12.46 13.55
C SER A 119 8.84 12.28 14.63
N TYR A 120 8.93 11.12 15.27
CA TYR A 120 9.99 10.83 16.25
C TYR A 120 11.37 10.67 15.58
N GLN A 121 11.40 10.33 14.30
CA GLN A 121 12.62 10.03 13.55
C GLN A 121 13.22 11.25 12.84
N ILE A 122 12.77 12.47 13.15
CA ILE A 122 13.24 13.71 12.52
C ILE A 122 14.75 13.93 12.76
N PHE A 123 15.25 13.57 13.93
CA PHE A 123 16.66 13.77 14.30
C PHE A 123 17.56 12.57 13.96
N GLN A 124 17.00 11.46 13.48
CA GLN A 124 17.75 10.27 13.14
C GLN A 124 18.13 10.30 11.66
N VAL A 125 19.42 10.31 11.38
CA VAL A 125 19.97 10.23 10.02
C VAL A 125 20.58 8.87 9.74
N SER A 126 20.54 8.49 8.48
CA SER A 126 21.10 7.25 7.97
C SER A 126 22.64 7.32 8.00
N PRO A 127 23.36 6.27 8.47
CA PRO A 127 24.81 6.37 8.68
C PRO A 127 25.62 6.57 7.39
N ALA A 128 25.19 6.02 6.25
CA ALA A 128 25.95 6.08 5.01
C ALA A 128 25.46 7.19 4.06
N LEU A 129 24.13 7.37 3.91
CA LEU A 129 23.55 8.41 3.05
C LEU A 129 23.29 9.74 3.76
N GLY A 130 23.32 9.79 5.10
CA GLY A 130 22.91 10.98 5.85
C GLY A 130 21.43 11.31 5.68
N LEU A 131 20.61 10.38 5.18
CA LEU A 131 19.21 10.63 4.88
C LEU A 131 18.37 10.66 6.17
N PRO A 132 17.50 11.67 6.37
CA PRO A 132 16.59 11.66 7.50
C PRO A 132 15.65 10.45 7.43
N MET A 133 15.66 9.63 8.49
CA MET A 133 14.88 8.39 8.56
C MET A 133 13.38 8.61 8.44
N ARG A 134 12.90 9.82 8.77
CA ARG A 134 11.51 10.25 8.54
C ARG A 134 11.01 9.88 7.15
N TYR A 135 11.82 10.06 6.10
CA TYR A 135 11.42 9.76 4.73
C TYR A 135 11.24 8.26 4.49
N VAL A 136 12.07 7.42 5.10
CA VAL A 136 11.93 5.96 5.00
C VAL A 136 10.63 5.52 5.67
N TYR A 137 10.32 6.05 6.86
CA TYR A 137 9.12 5.67 7.61
C TYR A 137 7.82 6.26 7.05
N LEU A 138 7.88 7.36 6.28
CA LEU A 138 6.70 8.00 5.69
C LEU A 138 5.93 7.08 4.73
N VAL A 139 6.58 6.03 4.22
CA VAL A 139 5.92 5.03 3.38
C VAL A 139 4.76 4.34 4.11
N ILE A 140 4.84 4.15 5.43
CA ILE A 140 3.81 3.47 6.22
C ILE A 140 2.49 4.26 6.15
N PRO A 141 2.43 5.53 6.61
CA PRO A 141 1.18 6.29 6.54
C PRO A 141 0.74 6.55 5.10
N ALA A 142 1.66 6.71 4.15
CA ALA A 142 1.33 6.89 2.74
C ALA A 142 0.61 5.67 2.15
N SER A 143 1.17 4.46 2.31
CA SER A 143 0.57 3.23 1.83
C SER A 143 -0.73 2.88 2.55
N CYS A 144 -0.82 3.15 3.86
CA CYS A 144 -2.07 2.96 4.59
C CYS A 144 -3.17 3.93 4.14
N ALA A 145 -2.83 5.18 3.80
CA ALA A 145 -3.80 6.13 3.24
C ALA A 145 -4.34 5.64 1.89
N VAL A 146 -3.47 5.19 0.99
CA VAL A 146 -3.88 4.62 -0.30
C VAL A 146 -4.71 3.34 -0.11
N GLY A 147 -4.28 2.44 0.78
CA GLY A 147 -5.01 1.22 1.14
C GLY A 147 -6.42 1.50 1.68
N THR A 148 -6.57 2.54 2.51
CA THR A 148 -7.87 2.98 3.03
C THR A 148 -8.82 3.36 1.89
N VAL A 149 -8.34 4.13 0.89
CA VAL A 149 -9.15 4.52 -0.27
C VAL A 149 -9.57 3.30 -1.09
N HIS A 150 -8.68 2.33 -1.30
CA HIS A 150 -9.01 1.10 -2.02
C HIS A 150 -10.08 0.27 -1.30
N VAL A 151 -9.92 0.08 0.02
CA VAL A 151 -10.89 -0.69 0.80
C VAL A 151 -12.23 0.03 0.91
N LEU A 152 -12.23 1.35 1.06
CA LEU A 152 -13.45 2.14 1.05
C LEU A 152 -14.19 2.00 -0.29
N CYS A 153 -13.47 2.04 -1.41
CA CYS A 153 -14.04 1.78 -2.74
C CYS A 153 -14.72 0.41 -2.80
N HIS A 154 -14.05 -0.63 -2.30
CA HIS A 154 -14.59 -2.00 -2.29
C HIS A 154 -15.82 -2.15 -1.40
N LEU A 155 -15.83 -1.50 -0.23
CA LEU A 155 -16.98 -1.49 0.67
C LEU A 155 -18.20 -0.83 0.01
N LEU A 156 -18.01 0.33 -0.63
CA LEU A 156 -19.08 1.05 -1.31
C LEU A 156 -19.65 0.26 -2.50
N GLU A 157 -18.77 -0.39 -3.28
CA GLU A 157 -19.20 -1.28 -4.37
C GLU A 157 -19.99 -2.49 -3.87
N GLU A 158 -19.57 -3.10 -2.76
CA GLU A 158 -20.28 -4.24 -2.15
C GLU A 158 -21.67 -3.81 -1.65
N MET A 159 -21.77 -2.68 -0.94
CA MET A 159 -23.04 -2.13 -0.46
C MET A 159 -24.00 -1.79 -1.61
N GLY A 160 -23.49 -1.24 -2.70
CA GLY A 160 -24.27 -0.97 -3.91
C GLY A 160 -24.82 -2.24 -4.56
N SER A 161 -24.02 -3.31 -4.61
CA SER A 161 -24.45 -4.62 -5.15
C SER A 161 -25.62 -5.21 -4.36
N TYR A 162 -25.58 -5.12 -3.03
CA TYR A 162 -26.66 -5.60 -2.16
C TYR A 162 -27.94 -4.76 -2.28
N ALA A 163 -27.81 -3.43 -2.42
CA ALA A 163 -28.96 -2.54 -2.61
C ALA A 163 -29.68 -2.77 -3.95
N GLU A 164 -28.97 -3.20 -4.99
CA GLU A 164 -29.54 -3.48 -6.31
C GLU A 164 -30.06 -4.92 -6.47
N GLY A 165 -29.97 -5.77 -5.43
CA GLY A 165 -30.41 -7.16 -5.45
C GLY A 165 -29.60 -8.09 -6.37
N LYS A 166 -28.58 -7.57 -7.07
CA LYS A 166 -27.66 -8.32 -7.93
C LYS A 166 -26.59 -9.01 -7.07
N ARG A 167 -26.65 -10.35 -7.06
CA ARG A 167 -25.82 -11.35 -6.33
C ARG A 167 -26.42 -11.83 -5.03
#